data_AF-A0A9D6M9A8-F1
#
_entry.id   AF-A0A9D6M9A8-F1
#
_cell.length_a   1.000
_cell.length_b   1.000
_cell.length_c   1.000
_cell.angle_alpha   90.00
_cell.angle_beta   90.00
_cell.angle_gamma   90.00
#
_symmetry.space_group_name_H-M   'P 1'
#
loop_
_entity.id
_entity.type
_entity.pdbx_description
1 polymer ?
#
loop_
_entity_poly.entity_id
_entity_poly.type
_entity_poly.pdbx_seq_one_letter_code
_entity_poly.pdbx_strand_id
1 'polypeptide(L)'
;MNKLLTLISLGPGGLEYLPPIARQAIESAEIVIGYRLYLDFIRPMLSPTQTVIESALGEEMDRANRAIDLAAKGKRVALVSSGDVGIYAMAGPVYEALRARNWQTGDRLDSPEVQVIPGISALQAAAAQLGAPMAHDFCAISLSDLHTDWAVIARRIDAAGRGDFVIAFFNPRSRERDWQLVEAQRILLLHRSPDTPVALARSVTRPEEQITLTTLGALDVTQVDMFTLVIIGNSQTARLGGQLATPRGYTVRSPDTCTGTPVRRGTDETDDGNRGNYPITFTTLRNAPAVVVGGGPVAERKTRGLLAAGARVRLIAPQITSVLRKHIEAGEVEWVARPYRAGDVMGARLAFAATNDRAVNAAIARECRAAGIPVNVADSSAECAFTLPAVARRDGLTIAVSTAEHDPSRAARVRDRLLQLDDLG
;
A
#
# COMPACT_ATOMS: atom_id res chain seq x y z
N MET A 1 -2.76 44.79 22.42
CA MET A 1 -1.92 44.53 21.23
C MET A 1 -2.01 43.05 20.93
N ASN A 2 -2.30 42.64 19.69
CA ASN A 2 -2.27 41.22 19.32
C ASN A 2 -0.82 40.74 19.38
N LYS A 3 -0.51 39.90 20.37
CA LYS A 3 0.77 39.21 20.52
C LYS A 3 0.79 38.08 19.50
N LEU A 4 1.42 38.27 18.34
CA LEU A 4 1.33 37.31 17.23
C LEU A 4 2.72 36.86 16.78
N LEU A 5 2.93 35.54 16.82
CA LEU A 5 4.06 34.85 16.20
C LEU A 5 3.55 34.06 14.99
N THR A 6 3.96 34.45 13.79
CA THR A 6 3.63 33.75 12.55
C THR A 6 4.82 32.92 12.09
N LEU A 7 4.63 31.61 11.97
CA LEU A 7 5.58 30.67 11.41
C LEU A 7 5.35 30.58 9.90
N ILE A 8 6.33 30.99 9.11
CA ILE A 8 6.14 31.23 7.67
C ILE A 8 6.98 30.27 6.85
N SER A 9 6.30 29.55 5.96
CA SER A 9 6.89 28.68 4.95
C SER A 9 7.23 29.47 3.68
N LEU A 10 8.51 29.54 3.33
CA LEU A 10 8.98 30.30 2.17
C LEU A 10 8.85 29.55 0.84
N GLY A 11 8.68 28.24 0.89
CA GLY A 11 8.79 27.39 -0.29
C GLY A 11 10.24 26.94 -0.57
N PRO A 12 10.48 26.26 -1.70
CA PRO A 12 11.74 25.58 -2.00
C PRO A 12 12.93 26.53 -2.30
N GLY A 13 12.66 27.79 -2.67
CA GLY A 13 13.69 28.82 -2.86
C GLY A 13 13.28 29.92 -3.86
N GLY A 14 12.63 29.54 -4.96
CA GLY A 14 12.11 30.51 -5.94
C GLY A 14 10.99 31.38 -5.36
N LEU A 15 11.05 32.70 -5.62
CA LEU A 15 10.08 33.68 -5.11
C LEU A 15 8.67 33.49 -5.67
N GLU A 16 8.54 32.86 -6.83
CA GLU A 16 7.29 32.48 -7.47
C GLU A 16 6.57 31.33 -6.74
N TYR A 17 7.29 30.56 -5.93
CA TYR A 17 6.73 29.49 -5.10
C TYR A 17 6.32 29.97 -3.69
N LEU A 18 6.56 31.24 -3.36
CA LEU A 18 6.14 31.83 -2.10
C LEU A 18 4.61 32.03 -2.10
N PRO A 19 3.86 31.40 -1.17
CA PRO A 19 2.42 31.56 -1.11
C PRO A 19 2.01 33.04 -0.89
N PRO A 20 0.95 33.56 -1.53
CA PRO A 20 0.51 34.94 -1.34
C PRO A 20 0.25 35.31 0.14
N ILE A 21 -0.30 34.37 0.91
CA ILE A 21 -0.53 34.55 2.35
C ILE A 21 0.78 34.68 3.15
N ALA A 22 1.83 33.95 2.75
CA ALA A 22 3.16 34.04 3.37
C ALA A 22 3.81 35.41 3.06
N ARG A 23 3.71 35.87 1.81
CA ARG A 23 4.15 37.21 1.39
C ARG A 23 3.48 38.31 2.21
N GLN A 24 2.16 38.29 2.31
CA GLN A 24 1.41 39.28 3.08
C GLN A 24 1.81 39.29 4.57
N ALA A 25 2.00 38.10 5.16
CA ALA A 25 2.42 37.98 6.54
C ALA A 25 3.83 38.56 6.76
N ILE A 26 4.78 38.28 5.87
CA ILE A 26 6.14 38.88 5.90
C ILE A 26 6.04 40.39 5.81
N GLU A 27 5.30 40.94 4.84
CA GLU A 27 5.18 42.40 4.63
C GLU A 27 4.53 43.11 5.83
N SER A 28 3.62 42.45 6.54
CA SER A 28 2.93 43.00 7.71
C SER A 28 3.72 42.94 9.03
N ALA A 29 4.78 42.14 9.07
CA ALA A 29 5.57 41.88 10.28
C ALA A 29 6.43 43.08 10.66
N GLU A 30 6.59 43.34 11.96
CA GLU A 30 7.57 44.31 12.45
C GLU A 30 8.97 43.71 12.52
N ILE A 31 9.05 42.41 12.81
CA ILE A 31 10.30 41.69 12.98
C ILE A 31 10.25 40.42 12.14
N VAL A 32 11.28 40.22 11.32
CA VAL A 32 11.48 38.99 10.53
C VAL A 32 12.72 38.27 11.05
N ILE A 33 12.57 37.01 11.45
CA ILE A 33 13.62 36.19 12.05
C ILE A 33 13.83 34.96 11.17
N GLY A 34 15.08 34.61 10.88
CA GLY A 34 15.36 33.43 10.07
C GLY A 34 16.85 33.09 9.98
N TYR A 35 17.14 31.93 9.40
CA TYR A 35 18.49 31.59 8.97
C TYR A 35 18.92 32.50 7.82
N ARG A 36 20.18 32.95 7.82
CA ARG A 36 20.70 33.93 6.85
C ARG A 36 20.36 33.59 5.39
N LEU A 37 20.57 32.34 4.98
CA LEU A 37 20.26 31.88 3.62
C LEU A 37 18.77 32.06 3.25
N TYR A 38 17.86 31.84 4.21
CA TYR A 38 16.42 31.96 3.97
C TYR A 38 15.98 33.42 3.90
N LEU A 39 16.60 34.27 4.71
CA LEU A 39 16.39 35.71 4.65
C LEU A 39 16.89 36.30 3.33
N ASP A 40 17.98 35.77 2.78
CA ASP A 40 18.49 36.19 1.48
C ASP A 40 17.51 35.89 0.33
N PHE A 41 16.74 34.80 0.38
CA PHE A 41 15.70 34.51 -0.62
C PHE A 41 14.60 35.57 -0.66
N ILE A 42 14.25 36.13 0.49
CA ILE A 42 13.19 37.14 0.61
C ILE A 42 13.72 38.56 0.72
N ARG A 43 15.03 38.78 0.65
CA ARG A 43 15.64 40.11 0.80
C ARG A 43 14.99 41.19 -0.09
N PRO A 44 14.59 40.91 -1.36
CA PRO A 44 13.92 41.90 -2.20
C PRO A 44 12.53 42.38 -1.73
N MET A 45 11.87 41.67 -0.82
CA MET A 45 10.54 42.06 -0.29
C MET A 45 10.57 42.61 1.14
N LEU A 46 11.72 42.57 1.81
CA LEU A 46 11.85 43.11 3.15
C LEU A 46 11.89 44.63 3.10
N SER A 47 11.05 45.28 3.91
CA SER A 47 11.00 46.74 4.03
C SER A 47 12.14 47.25 4.93
N PRO A 48 12.74 48.42 4.63
CA PRO A 48 13.70 49.08 5.52
C PRO A 48 13.16 49.40 6.92
N THR A 49 11.84 49.43 7.10
CA THR A 49 11.18 49.66 8.40
C THR A 49 11.10 48.42 9.28
N GLN A 50 11.38 47.24 8.73
CA GLN A 50 11.34 45.98 9.46
C GLN A 50 12.67 45.71 10.17
N THR A 51 12.60 45.14 11.37
CA THR A 51 13.80 44.62 12.04
C THR A 51 14.07 43.20 11.55
N VAL A 52 15.22 42.98 10.93
CA VAL A 52 15.64 41.64 10.46
C VAL A 52 16.63 41.05 11.48
N ILE A 53 16.33 39.86 12.00
CA ILE A 53 17.19 39.14 12.93
C ILE A 53 17.72 37.89 12.23
N GLU A 54 18.99 37.93 11.87
CA GLU A 54 19.72 36.80 11.31
C GLU A 54 20.19 35.88 12.44
N SER A 55 20.15 34.58 12.20
CA SER A 55 20.59 33.56 13.17
C SER A 55 21.42 32.50 12.47
N ALA A 56 22.40 31.93 13.17
CA ALA A 56 23.35 30.98 12.59
C ALA A 56 22.74 29.57 12.45
N LEU A 57 23.48 28.66 11.82
CA LEU A 57 23.10 27.24 11.75
C LEU A 57 23.26 26.59 13.13
N GLY A 58 22.33 25.73 13.55
CA GLY A 58 22.39 25.00 14.83
C GLY A 58 21.72 25.69 16.02
N GLU A 59 21.32 26.96 15.90
CA GLU A 59 20.67 27.74 16.97
C GLU A 59 19.13 27.69 16.87
N GLU A 60 18.55 26.53 16.55
CA GLU A 60 17.09 26.42 16.32
C GLU A 60 16.28 26.77 17.58
N MET A 61 16.65 26.23 18.74
CA MET A 61 15.96 26.52 20.00
C MET A 61 16.10 27.98 20.43
N ASP A 62 17.27 28.59 20.24
CA ASP A 62 17.48 30.01 20.59
C ASP A 62 16.66 30.92 19.69
N ARG A 63 16.59 30.62 18.40
CA ARG A 63 15.76 31.33 17.42
C ARG A 63 14.27 31.22 17.76
N ALA A 64 13.82 30.02 18.15
CA ALA A 64 12.44 29.79 18.60
C ALA A 64 12.12 30.60 19.87
N ASN A 65 12.96 30.49 20.90
CA ASN A 65 12.81 31.23 22.15
C ASN A 65 12.78 32.75 21.91
N ARG A 66 13.68 33.25 21.06
CA ARG A 66 13.76 34.67 20.73
C ARG A 66 12.50 35.17 20.02
N ALA A 67 11.96 34.39 19.09
CA ALA A 67 10.72 34.72 18.38
C ALA A 67 9.53 34.79 19.33
N ILE A 68 9.41 33.82 20.24
CA ILE A 68 8.35 33.79 21.26
C ILE A 68 8.46 35.01 22.19
N ASP A 69 9.65 35.34 22.67
CA ASP A 69 9.87 36.47 23.59
C ASP A 69 9.52 37.81 22.96
N LEU A 70 9.83 38.00 21.68
CA LEU A 70 9.51 39.22 20.95
C LEU A 70 8.00 39.33 20.69
N ALA A 71 7.35 38.24 20.31
CA ALA A 71 5.91 38.22 20.12
C ALA A 71 5.16 38.44 21.43
N ALA A 72 5.63 37.87 22.55
CA ALA A 72 5.09 38.08 23.89
C ALA A 72 5.14 39.55 24.35
N LYS A 73 6.12 40.31 23.85
CA LYS A 73 6.26 41.77 24.03
C LYS A 73 5.32 42.60 23.14
N GLY A 74 4.39 41.95 22.42
CA GLY A 74 3.38 42.61 21.58
C GLY A 74 3.86 42.96 20.17
N LYS A 75 5.00 42.41 19.72
CA LYS A 75 5.50 42.58 18.36
C LYS A 75 4.84 41.59 17.41
N ARG A 76 4.60 42.00 16.16
CA ARG A 76 4.25 41.09 15.06
C ARG A 76 5.52 40.45 14.52
N VAL A 77 5.73 39.18 14.84
CA VAL A 77 6.96 38.45 14.50
C VAL A 77 6.69 37.42 13.41
N ALA A 78 7.45 37.50 12.33
CA ALA A 78 7.52 36.48 11.29
C ALA A 78 8.78 35.63 11.49
N LEU A 79 8.62 34.34 11.79
CA LEU A 79 9.70 33.37 11.86
C LEU A 79 9.68 32.52 10.58
N VAL A 80 10.67 32.72 9.70
CA VAL A 80 10.68 32.12 8.37
C VAL A 80 11.48 30.81 8.31
N SER A 81 11.05 29.89 7.45
CA SER A 81 11.74 28.62 7.14
C SER A 81 11.63 28.29 5.66
N SER A 82 12.66 27.62 5.11
CA SER A 82 12.57 27.05 3.76
C SER A 82 11.59 25.88 3.70
N GLY A 83 11.01 25.64 2.53
CA GLY A 83 10.04 24.58 2.33
C GLY A 83 8.75 24.86 3.08
N ASP A 84 8.25 23.85 3.78
CA ASP A 84 7.14 23.96 4.72
C ASP A 84 7.68 23.96 6.16
N VAL A 85 7.23 24.93 6.98
CA VAL A 85 7.71 25.13 8.34
C VAL A 85 7.38 23.97 9.29
N GLY A 86 6.39 23.13 8.94
CA GLY A 86 6.02 21.92 9.65
C GLY A 86 6.85 20.68 9.29
N ILE A 87 7.67 20.73 8.24
CA ILE A 87 8.43 19.57 7.75
C ILE A 87 9.92 19.80 8.01
N TYR A 88 10.44 19.18 9.07
CA TYR A 88 11.87 19.26 9.47
C TYR A 88 12.40 20.71 9.59
N ALA A 89 11.57 21.61 10.11
CA ALA A 89 11.83 23.05 10.19
C ALA A 89 11.34 23.65 11.53
N MET A 90 11.23 24.99 11.60
CA MET A 90 11.08 25.74 12.86
C MET A 90 9.79 25.50 13.66
N ALA A 91 8.74 24.90 13.09
CA ALA A 91 7.53 24.61 13.88
C ALA A 91 7.82 23.67 15.05
N GLY A 92 8.62 22.61 14.83
CA GLY A 92 9.00 21.67 15.90
C GLY A 92 9.66 22.36 17.09
N PRO A 93 10.80 23.06 16.88
CA PRO A 93 11.47 23.83 17.94
C PRO A 93 10.58 24.85 18.64
N VAL A 94 9.69 25.55 17.89
CA VAL A 94 8.75 26.52 18.48
C VAL A 94 7.75 25.83 19.40
N TYR A 95 7.09 24.77 18.96
CA TYR A 95 6.12 24.06 19.79
C TYR A 95 6.79 23.37 20.99
N GLU A 96 8.03 22.91 20.86
CA GLU A 96 8.81 22.39 21.98
C GLU A 96 9.14 23.48 23.01
N ALA A 97 9.58 24.66 22.56
CA ALA A 97 9.84 25.80 23.44
C ALA A 97 8.56 26.29 24.15
N LEU A 98 7.42 26.33 23.43
CA LEU A 98 6.12 26.67 24.01
C LEU A 98 5.67 25.64 25.04
N ARG A 99 5.84 24.35 24.77
CA ARG A 99 5.56 23.27 25.73
C ARG A 99 6.38 23.41 27.00
N ALA A 100 7.69 23.69 26.88
CA ALA A 100 8.57 23.91 28.02
C ALA A 100 8.15 25.12 28.88
N ARG A 101 7.43 26.09 28.29
CA ARG A 101 6.90 27.29 28.94
C ARG A 101 5.47 27.11 29.48
N ASN A 102 4.91 25.89 29.46
CA ASN A 102 3.52 25.60 29.82
C ASN A 102 2.51 26.48 29.05
N TRP A 103 2.73 26.64 27.74
CA TRP A 103 1.87 27.46 26.88
C TRP A 103 0.40 27.05 26.96
N GLN A 104 -0.46 28.04 27.18
CA GLN A 104 -1.92 27.89 27.22
C GLN A 104 -2.56 28.91 26.26
N THR A 105 -3.57 28.47 25.53
CA THR A 105 -4.38 29.33 24.66
C THR A 105 -5.55 29.91 25.45
N GLY A 106 -5.76 31.23 25.40
CA GLY A 106 -6.84 31.94 26.11
C GLY A 106 -6.40 33.32 26.64
N ASP A 107 -7.28 33.98 27.41
CA ASP A 107 -7.10 35.37 27.91
C ASP A 107 -5.93 35.58 28.92
N ARG A 108 -5.04 34.60 29.08
CA ARG A 108 -3.85 34.76 29.94
C ARG A 108 -2.82 35.64 29.26
N LEU A 109 -2.50 36.75 29.92
CA LEU A 109 -1.89 37.95 29.34
C LEU A 109 -0.49 37.78 28.73
N ASP A 110 0.27 36.70 28.93
CA ASP A 110 1.73 36.72 28.67
C ASP A 110 2.25 35.88 27.50
N SER A 111 1.42 35.06 26.87
CA SER A 111 1.86 34.21 25.73
C SER A 111 1.37 34.75 24.38
N PRO A 112 2.16 34.61 23.30
CA PRO A 112 1.71 34.98 21.97
C PRO A 112 0.73 33.94 21.39
N GLU A 113 -0.18 34.42 20.55
CA GLU A 113 -0.89 33.62 19.56
C GLU A 113 0.11 33.13 18.51
N VAL A 114 -0.01 31.86 18.11
CA VAL A 114 0.89 31.23 17.14
C VAL A 114 0.10 30.82 15.92
N GLN A 115 0.47 31.36 14.77
CA GLN A 115 -0.12 31.04 13.48
C GLN A 115 0.90 30.31 12.61
N VAL A 116 0.48 29.26 11.92
CA VAL A 116 1.32 28.51 10.98
C VAL A 116 0.82 28.75 9.57
N ILE A 117 1.69 29.24 8.68
CA ILE A 117 1.40 29.43 7.26
C ILE A 117 2.11 28.31 6.47
N PRO A 118 1.36 27.47 5.73
CA PRO A 118 1.94 26.36 4.97
C PRO A 118 2.69 26.84 3.73
N GLY A 119 3.52 25.97 3.15
CA GLY A 119 4.22 26.25 1.90
C GLY A 119 4.59 25.00 1.11
N ILE A 120 5.19 25.21 -0.05
CA ILE A 120 5.63 24.13 -0.92
C ILE A 120 6.95 23.57 -0.36
N SER A 121 6.95 22.34 0.12
CA SER A 121 8.15 21.66 0.57
C SER A 121 9.03 21.25 -0.62
N ALA A 122 10.33 21.06 -0.36
CA ALA A 122 11.27 20.54 -1.35
C ALA A 122 10.80 19.21 -1.97
N LEU A 123 10.06 18.38 -1.22
CA LEU A 123 9.52 17.11 -1.73
C LEU A 123 8.49 17.31 -2.85
N GLN A 124 7.59 18.27 -2.70
CA GLN A 124 6.55 18.55 -3.69
C GLN A 124 7.16 19.19 -4.93
N ALA A 125 8.09 20.14 -4.72
CA ALA A 125 8.81 20.79 -5.80
C ALA A 125 9.64 19.77 -6.61
N ALA A 126 10.40 18.91 -5.93
CA ALA A 126 11.18 17.86 -6.59
C ALA A 126 10.29 16.88 -7.35
N ALA A 127 9.18 16.44 -6.75
CA ALA A 127 8.23 15.54 -7.42
C ALA A 127 7.68 16.14 -8.72
N ALA A 128 7.34 17.43 -8.72
CA ALA A 128 6.85 18.14 -9.90
C ALA A 128 7.89 18.21 -11.03
N GLN A 129 9.17 18.42 -10.69
CA GLN A 129 10.26 18.41 -11.70
C GLN A 129 10.57 17.00 -12.21
N LEU A 130 10.34 15.98 -11.39
CA LEU A 130 10.62 14.58 -11.71
C LEU A 130 9.48 13.89 -12.48
N GLY A 131 8.28 14.46 -12.52
CA GLY A 131 7.07 13.87 -13.10
C GLY A 131 6.05 13.50 -12.03
N ALA A 132 5.93 12.20 -11.72
CA ALA A 132 4.97 11.68 -10.74
C ALA A 132 5.56 10.57 -9.82
N PRO A 133 6.76 10.75 -9.23
CA PRO A 133 7.38 9.71 -8.42
C PRO A 133 6.60 9.41 -7.12
N MET A 134 5.82 10.37 -6.61
CA MET A 134 5.10 10.27 -5.34
C MET A 134 3.57 10.11 -5.52
N ALA A 135 3.13 9.56 -6.66
CA ALA A 135 1.70 9.38 -6.90
C ALA A 135 1.07 8.24 -6.07
N HIS A 136 1.88 7.35 -5.50
CA HIS A 136 1.47 6.31 -4.56
C HIS A 136 1.92 6.66 -3.13
N ASP A 137 1.58 5.80 -2.17
CA ASP A 137 2.04 5.88 -0.78
C ASP A 137 3.55 6.18 -0.68
N PHE A 138 3.86 7.25 0.07
CA PHE A 138 5.22 7.70 0.27
C PHE A 138 5.45 8.11 1.73
N CYS A 139 6.70 8.17 2.14
CA CYS A 139 7.11 8.73 3.42
C CYS A 139 8.30 9.67 3.25
N ALA A 140 8.39 10.68 4.12
CA ALA A 140 9.54 11.55 4.23
C ALA A 140 10.32 11.18 5.50
N ILE A 141 11.63 10.94 5.38
CA ILE A 141 12.50 10.56 6.51
C ILE A 141 13.70 11.50 6.55
N SER A 142 13.98 12.10 7.70
CA SER A 142 15.26 12.81 7.90
C SER A 142 16.37 11.83 8.25
N LEU A 143 17.54 11.97 7.62
CA LEU A 143 18.75 11.23 7.96
C LEU A 143 19.64 11.97 8.97
N SER A 144 19.13 13.04 9.60
CA SER A 144 19.83 13.71 10.69
C SER A 144 19.61 12.97 12.00
N ASP A 145 20.68 12.44 12.58
CA ASP A 145 20.69 11.73 13.87
C ASP A 145 21.01 12.65 15.06
N LEU A 146 21.16 13.96 14.84
CA LEU A 146 21.49 14.95 15.88
C LEU A 146 20.55 14.91 17.09
N HIS A 147 19.25 14.73 16.84
CA HIS A 147 18.20 14.68 17.87
C HIS A 147 17.38 13.39 17.81
N THR A 148 17.83 12.40 17.04
CA THR A 148 17.12 11.12 16.89
C THR A 148 18.14 10.02 16.71
N ASP A 149 18.19 9.07 17.65
CA ASP A 149 19.11 7.95 17.57
C ASP A 149 19.02 7.23 16.23
N TRP A 150 20.17 6.91 15.64
CA TRP A 150 20.25 6.21 14.36
C TRP A 150 19.42 4.93 14.34
N ALA A 151 19.36 4.17 15.44
CA ALA A 151 18.56 2.95 15.54
C ALA A 151 17.06 3.20 15.26
N VAL A 152 16.53 4.37 15.63
CA VAL A 152 15.15 4.77 15.33
C VAL A 152 15.00 5.09 13.84
N ILE A 153 15.96 5.80 13.25
CA ILE A 153 15.97 6.16 11.83
C ILE A 153 16.07 4.88 10.98
N ALA A 154 17.03 4.00 11.27
CA ALA A 154 17.21 2.71 10.60
C ALA A 154 15.94 1.85 10.64
N ARG A 155 15.25 1.80 11.80
CA ARG A 155 13.96 1.10 11.91
C ARG A 155 12.87 1.72 11.04
N ARG A 156 12.81 3.04 10.90
CA ARG A 156 11.87 3.72 9.99
C ARG A 156 12.17 3.39 8.52
N ILE A 157 13.46 3.35 8.15
CA ILE A 157 13.90 2.99 6.79
C ILE A 157 13.56 1.53 6.48
N ASP A 158 13.86 0.61 7.39
CA ASP A 158 13.50 -0.81 7.26
C ASP A 158 11.98 -1.00 7.11
N ALA A 159 11.18 -0.31 7.93
CA ALA A 159 9.72 -0.35 7.83
C ALA A 159 9.21 0.22 6.50
N ALA A 160 9.76 1.34 6.02
CA ALA A 160 9.42 1.93 4.73
C ALA A 160 9.82 1.02 3.55
N GLY A 161 10.95 0.31 3.68
CA GLY A 161 11.39 -0.74 2.77
C GLY A 161 10.36 -1.87 2.68
N ARG A 162 10.01 -2.47 3.83
CA ARG A 162 9.02 -3.57 3.91
C ARG A 162 7.62 -3.17 3.44
N GLY A 163 7.22 -1.93 3.71
CA GLY A 163 5.93 -1.40 3.29
C GLY A 163 5.88 -0.92 1.83
N ASP A 164 7.00 -1.04 1.09
CA ASP A 164 7.11 -0.60 -0.31
C ASP A 164 6.69 0.87 -0.56
N PHE A 165 6.99 1.75 0.39
CA PHE A 165 6.72 3.19 0.26
C PHE A 165 7.72 3.87 -0.68
N VAL A 166 7.31 4.86 -1.47
CA VAL A 166 8.28 5.81 -2.04
C VAL A 166 8.92 6.60 -0.89
N ILE A 167 10.24 6.79 -0.90
CA ILE A 167 10.95 7.42 0.23
C ILE A 167 11.61 8.72 -0.22
N ALA A 168 11.31 9.82 0.47
CA ALA A 168 12.03 11.09 0.32
C ALA A 168 12.95 11.30 1.53
N PHE A 169 14.27 11.25 1.33
CA PHE A 169 15.24 11.54 2.35
C PHE A 169 15.57 13.02 2.43
N PHE A 170 15.30 13.60 3.59
CA PHE A 170 15.72 14.93 3.99
C PHE A 170 17.03 14.86 4.76
N ASN A 171 17.78 15.97 4.73
CA ASN A 171 19.06 16.14 5.42
C ASN A 171 20.03 14.97 5.15
N PRO A 172 20.16 14.49 3.89
CA PRO A 172 20.70 13.18 3.61
C PRO A 172 22.20 13.06 3.90
N ARG A 173 22.94 14.18 3.81
CA ARG A 173 24.38 14.22 4.03
C ARG A 173 24.84 15.60 4.52
N SER A 174 25.84 15.63 5.39
CA SER A 174 26.61 16.83 5.75
C SER A 174 28.10 16.50 5.83
N ARG A 175 28.95 17.48 6.17
CA ARG A 175 30.41 17.24 6.33
C ARG A 175 30.74 16.24 7.44
N GLU A 176 29.93 16.20 8.49
CA GLU A 176 30.12 15.33 9.67
C GLU A 176 29.28 14.05 9.58
N ARG A 177 28.28 14.02 8.68
CA ARG A 177 27.31 12.93 8.48
C ARG A 177 27.36 12.45 7.04
N ASP A 178 28.33 11.61 6.74
CA ASP A 178 28.59 11.08 5.39
C ASP A 178 28.28 9.60 5.20
N TRP A 179 27.96 8.88 6.28
CA TRP A 179 27.72 7.43 6.28
C TRP A 179 26.24 7.05 6.35
N GLN A 180 25.35 7.91 6.84
CA GLN A 180 23.94 7.59 7.06
C GLN A 180 23.21 7.22 5.77
N LEU A 181 23.50 7.93 4.67
CA LEU A 181 22.90 7.61 3.37
C LEU A 181 23.40 6.26 2.83
N VAL A 182 24.66 5.89 3.08
CA VAL A 182 25.22 4.57 2.73
C VAL A 182 24.48 3.46 3.48
N GLU A 183 24.26 3.66 4.77
CA GLU A 183 23.55 2.66 5.58
C GLU A 183 22.06 2.59 5.21
N ALA A 184 21.43 3.74 4.90
CA ALA A 184 20.07 3.78 4.38
C ALA A 184 19.94 3.00 3.05
N GLN A 185 20.87 3.20 2.12
CA GLN A 185 20.96 2.45 0.87
C GLN A 185 21.11 0.95 1.14
N ARG A 186 22.02 0.56 2.05
CA ARG A 186 22.24 -0.84 2.43
C ARG A 186 20.96 -1.50 2.98
N ILE A 187 20.22 -0.81 3.86
CA ILE A 187 18.97 -1.30 4.42
C ILE A 187 17.93 -1.50 3.30
N LEU A 188 17.78 -0.53 2.39
CA LEU A 188 16.79 -0.60 1.32
C LEU A 188 17.10 -1.68 0.29
N LEU A 189 18.37 -1.96 0.02
CA LEU A 189 18.80 -3.06 -0.85
C LEU A 189 18.40 -4.46 -0.31
N LEU A 190 18.04 -4.58 0.98
CA LEU A 190 17.46 -5.82 1.52
C LEU A 190 16.01 -6.04 1.08
N HIS A 191 15.32 -4.98 0.65
CA HIS A 191 13.88 -4.99 0.35
C HIS A 191 13.55 -4.69 -1.11
N ARG A 192 14.49 -4.11 -1.86
CA ARG A 192 14.26 -3.59 -3.22
C ARG A 192 15.34 -4.03 -4.20
N SER A 193 14.99 -4.02 -5.48
CA SER A 193 15.94 -4.26 -6.55
C SER A 193 17.03 -3.17 -6.56
N PRO A 194 18.30 -3.51 -6.85
CA PRO A 194 19.33 -2.51 -7.17
C PRO A 194 18.94 -1.58 -8.33
N ASP A 195 18.03 -2.00 -9.21
CA ASP A 195 17.57 -1.21 -10.36
C ASP A 195 16.45 -0.22 -10.00
N THR A 196 15.97 -0.21 -8.75
CA THR A 196 14.92 0.72 -8.30
C THR A 196 15.34 2.17 -8.60
N PRO A 197 14.50 2.96 -9.29
CA PRO A 197 14.86 4.33 -9.67
C PRO A 197 15.10 5.24 -8.45
N VAL A 198 16.16 6.04 -8.54
CA VAL A 198 16.51 7.06 -7.54
C VAL A 198 16.72 8.40 -8.23
N ALA A 199 16.27 9.47 -7.59
CA ALA A 199 16.52 10.83 -8.01
C ALA A 199 17.26 11.62 -6.93
N LEU A 200 18.29 12.36 -7.35
CA LEU A 200 18.99 13.37 -6.56
C LEU A 200 18.54 14.72 -7.07
N ALA A 201 17.73 15.42 -6.27
CA ALA A 201 17.15 16.71 -6.63
C ALA A 201 17.79 17.80 -5.76
N ARG A 202 18.81 18.47 -6.31
CA ARG A 202 19.62 19.48 -5.62
C ARG A 202 19.12 20.88 -5.94
N SER A 203 18.96 21.71 -4.91
CA SER A 203 18.59 23.13 -5.06
C SER A 203 17.37 23.37 -5.94
N VAL A 204 16.36 22.50 -5.83
CA VAL A 204 15.14 22.57 -6.67
C VAL A 204 14.50 23.96 -6.56
N THR A 205 14.08 24.53 -7.68
CA THR A 205 13.54 25.87 -7.92
C THR A 205 14.52 27.04 -7.77
N ARG A 206 15.82 26.75 -7.62
CA ARG A 206 16.88 27.78 -7.51
C ARG A 206 17.74 27.80 -8.77
N PRO A 207 18.50 28.87 -9.03
CA PRO A 207 19.34 28.97 -10.23
C PRO A 207 20.32 27.81 -10.42
N GLU A 208 20.78 27.20 -9.34
CA GLU A 208 21.70 26.06 -9.31
C GLU A 208 21.00 24.68 -9.24
N GLU A 209 19.72 24.61 -9.64
CA GLU A 209 18.96 23.36 -9.69
C GLU A 209 19.68 22.30 -10.54
N GLN A 210 19.81 21.11 -9.96
CA GLN A 210 20.37 19.96 -10.64
C GLN A 210 19.58 18.70 -10.28
N ILE A 211 19.13 17.98 -11.31
CA ILE A 211 18.43 16.71 -11.16
C ILE A 211 19.28 15.60 -11.79
N THR A 212 19.67 14.63 -10.96
CA THR A 212 20.38 13.43 -11.41
C THR A 212 19.52 12.22 -11.15
N LEU A 213 19.23 11.46 -12.21
CA LEU A 213 18.52 10.19 -12.09
C LEU A 213 19.53 9.04 -12.08
N THR A 214 19.51 8.21 -11.04
CA THR A 214 20.30 6.97 -10.91
C THR A 214 19.40 5.79 -10.51
N THR A 215 19.99 4.69 -10.03
CA THR A 215 19.30 3.55 -9.42
C THR A 215 19.80 3.32 -8.00
N LEU A 216 19.09 2.52 -7.21
CA LEU A 216 19.44 2.25 -5.81
C LEU A 216 20.82 1.61 -5.67
N GLY A 217 21.18 0.68 -6.56
CA GLY A 217 22.49 0.02 -6.59
C GLY A 217 23.61 0.91 -7.11
N ALA A 218 23.30 1.87 -8.00
CA ALA A 218 24.27 2.80 -8.58
C ALA A 218 24.27 4.18 -7.89
N LEU A 219 23.61 4.32 -6.73
CA LEU A 219 23.57 5.55 -5.98
C LEU A 219 24.96 5.85 -5.40
N ASP A 220 25.61 6.88 -5.96
CA ASP A 220 26.84 7.45 -5.43
C ASP A 220 26.50 8.55 -4.41
N VAL A 221 26.69 8.22 -3.13
CA VAL A 221 26.40 9.12 -2.00
C VAL A 221 27.29 10.37 -1.99
N THR A 222 28.43 10.36 -2.69
CA THR A 222 29.37 11.49 -2.70
C THR A 222 28.82 12.69 -3.48
N GLN A 223 27.86 12.45 -4.38
CA GLN A 223 27.13 13.46 -5.16
C GLN A 223 26.03 14.18 -4.35
N VAL A 224 25.80 13.76 -3.11
CA VAL A 224 24.75 14.29 -2.24
C VAL A 224 25.34 15.27 -1.23
N ASP A 225 24.74 16.46 -1.14
CA ASP A 225 25.06 17.47 -0.14
C ASP A 225 23.81 17.86 0.67
N MET A 226 23.93 18.90 1.51
CA MET A 226 22.84 19.36 2.38
C MET A 226 21.68 20.03 1.63
N PHE A 227 21.83 20.35 0.35
CA PHE A 227 20.80 20.95 -0.51
C PHE A 227 20.14 19.93 -1.44
N THR A 228 20.54 18.66 -1.34
CA THR A 228 19.97 17.57 -2.12
C THR A 228 18.83 16.89 -1.37
N LEU A 229 17.70 16.72 -2.04
CA LEU A 229 16.66 15.77 -1.66
C LEU A 229 16.90 14.45 -2.41
N VAL A 230 16.92 13.33 -1.71
CA VAL A 230 17.05 12.00 -2.35
C VAL A 230 15.69 11.32 -2.37
N ILE A 231 15.19 10.99 -3.55
CA ILE A 231 13.91 10.28 -3.71
C ILE A 231 14.20 8.88 -4.22
N ILE A 232 13.74 7.86 -3.49
CA ILE A 232 13.88 6.45 -3.84
C ILE A 232 12.48 5.92 -4.18
N GLY A 233 12.32 5.49 -5.43
CA GLY A 233 11.09 4.86 -5.91
C GLY A 233 10.77 3.57 -5.17
N ASN A 234 9.54 3.11 -5.27
CA ASN A 234 9.13 1.80 -4.78
C ASN A 234 9.29 0.71 -5.87
N SER A 235 8.78 -0.49 -5.61
CA SER A 235 8.88 -1.62 -6.55
C SER A 235 8.22 -1.38 -7.91
N GLN A 236 7.29 -0.41 -8.00
CA GLN A 236 6.54 -0.09 -9.22
C GLN A 236 7.02 1.20 -9.88
N THR A 237 7.88 1.98 -9.24
CA THR A 237 8.41 3.21 -9.84
C THR A 237 9.25 2.87 -11.07
N ALA A 238 8.95 3.53 -12.18
CA ALA A 238 9.66 3.34 -13.44
C ALA A 238 10.11 4.67 -14.04
N ARG A 239 11.11 4.60 -14.91
CA ARG A 239 11.49 5.71 -15.78
C ARG A 239 10.62 5.70 -17.03
N LEU A 240 9.90 6.79 -17.29
CA LEU A 240 9.04 6.96 -18.46
C LEU A 240 9.42 8.26 -19.17
N GLY A 241 9.88 8.19 -20.41
CA GLY A 241 10.22 9.39 -21.19
C GLY A 241 11.25 10.31 -20.53
N GLY A 242 12.18 9.77 -19.73
CA GLY A 242 13.16 10.55 -18.97
C GLY A 242 12.66 11.09 -17.63
N GLN A 243 11.39 10.87 -17.28
CA GLN A 243 10.79 11.23 -15.99
C GLN A 243 10.64 9.99 -15.09
N LEU A 244 10.32 10.22 -13.81
CA LEU A 244 9.94 9.17 -12.86
C LEU A 244 8.43 9.18 -12.63
N ALA A 245 7.82 8.00 -12.71
CA ALA A 245 6.42 7.82 -12.39
C ALA A 245 6.22 6.56 -11.57
N THR A 246 5.41 6.68 -10.52
CA THR A 246 4.90 5.54 -9.75
C THR A 246 3.44 5.32 -10.13
N PRO A 247 3.07 4.20 -10.77
CA PRO A 247 1.70 3.94 -11.16
C PRO A 247 0.73 4.02 -9.97
N ARG A 248 -0.43 4.68 -10.13
CA ARG A 248 -1.51 4.69 -9.12
C ARG A 248 -2.38 3.42 -9.12
N GLY A 249 -2.02 2.42 -9.93
CA GLY A 249 -2.82 1.21 -10.09
C GLY A 249 -4.06 1.36 -10.99
N TYR A 250 -4.17 2.44 -11.79
CA TYR A 250 -5.28 2.56 -12.76
C TYR A 250 -5.27 1.46 -13.84
N THR A 251 -4.09 0.96 -14.19
CA THR A 251 -3.92 -0.22 -15.06
C THR A 251 -4.18 -1.56 -14.36
N VAL A 252 -4.44 -1.56 -13.05
CA VAL A 252 -4.93 -2.72 -12.27
C VAL A 252 -6.47 -2.75 -12.22
N ARG A 253 -7.15 -1.92 -13.04
CA ARG A 253 -8.59 -2.02 -13.28
C ARG A 253 -8.86 -2.54 -14.69
N SER A 254 -9.19 -3.82 -14.80
CA SER A 254 -10.23 -4.20 -15.78
C SER A 254 -11.60 -3.78 -15.21
N PRO A 255 -12.49 -3.22 -16.03
CA PRO A 255 -13.81 -2.77 -15.58
C PRO A 255 -14.73 -3.98 -15.37
N ASP A 256 -15.34 -4.09 -14.18
CA ASP A 256 -16.76 -4.42 -14.01
C ASP A 256 -17.13 -4.59 -12.52
N THR A 257 -17.36 -3.46 -11.85
CA THR A 257 -18.40 -3.37 -10.82
C THR A 257 -19.01 -1.98 -10.86
N CYS A 258 -20.12 -1.83 -11.60
CA CYS A 258 -21.30 -1.09 -11.15
C CYS A 258 -22.40 -1.17 -12.23
N THR A 259 -23.36 -2.09 -12.03
CA THR A 259 -24.75 -1.90 -12.48
C THR A 259 -25.62 -1.78 -11.22
N GLY A 260 -26.56 -0.85 -11.04
CA GLY A 260 -26.83 0.41 -11.73
C GLY A 260 -27.13 0.32 -13.23
N THR A 261 -28.25 -0.27 -13.61
CA THR A 261 -28.76 -0.44 -14.99
C THR A 261 -28.89 0.90 -15.78
N PRO A 262 -29.08 0.91 -17.12
CA PRO A 262 -28.25 0.47 -18.27
C PRO A 262 -27.97 1.63 -19.28
N VAL A 263 -27.05 1.49 -20.27
CA VAL A 263 -27.24 1.81 -21.73
C VAL A 263 -26.01 1.37 -22.57
N ARG A 264 -26.24 0.28 -23.33
CA ARG A 264 -25.74 -0.27 -24.63
C ARG A 264 -24.47 0.20 -25.40
N ARG A 265 -23.72 -0.86 -25.77
CA ARG A 265 -23.17 -1.34 -27.10
C ARG A 265 -21.84 -0.83 -27.68
N GLY A 266 -20.97 -1.81 -27.99
CA GLY A 266 -19.93 -1.82 -29.05
C GLY A 266 -18.63 -2.55 -28.63
N THR A 267 -18.60 -3.89 -28.59
CA THR A 267 -17.97 -4.85 -29.56
C THR A 267 -16.44 -5.00 -29.49
N ASP A 268 -16.01 -6.21 -29.07
CA ASP A 268 -14.86 -7.04 -29.52
C ASP A 268 -13.42 -6.49 -29.33
N GLU A 269 -12.36 -7.20 -28.93
CA GLU A 269 -12.06 -8.63 -28.69
C GLU A 269 -10.70 -8.75 -27.93
N THR A 270 -10.58 -9.79 -27.08
CA THR A 270 -9.41 -10.55 -26.57
C THR A 270 -8.21 -9.89 -25.84
N ASP A 271 -8.10 -10.16 -24.52
CA ASP A 271 -6.84 -10.50 -23.83
C ASP A 271 -7.16 -11.47 -22.65
N ASP A 272 -6.62 -12.69 -22.68
CA ASP A 272 -7.08 -13.85 -21.88
C ASP A 272 -6.02 -14.33 -20.86
N GLY A 273 -5.13 -13.43 -20.41
CA GLY A 273 -4.06 -13.75 -19.47
C GLY A 273 -4.32 -13.24 -18.05
N ASN A 274 -4.96 -14.07 -17.21
CA ASN A 274 -5.07 -14.00 -15.73
C ASN A 274 -6.49 -13.81 -15.15
N ARG A 275 -7.43 -14.70 -15.51
CA ARG A 275 -8.71 -14.81 -14.80
C ARG A 275 -8.53 -15.61 -13.50
N GLY A 276 -8.62 -14.94 -12.35
CA GLY A 276 -8.68 -15.62 -11.05
C GLY A 276 -10.00 -16.39 -10.85
N ASN A 277 -9.98 -17.47 -10.06
CA ASN A 277 -11.19 -18.22 -9.70
C ASN A 277 -12.10 -17.40 -8.76
N TYR A 278 -13.43 -17.46 -8.96
CA TYR A 278 -14.41 -16.81 -8.08
C TYR A 278 -14.80 -17.73 -6.90
N PRO A 279 -14.58 -17.34 -5.62
CA PRO A 279 -14.72 -18.24 -4.48
C PRO A 279 -16.18 -18.37 -4.00
N ILE A 280 -16.93 -19.30 -4.57
CA ILE A 280 -18.32 -19.57 -4.18
C ILE A 280 -18.39 -20.57 -3.02
N THR A 281 -19.17 -20.24 -1.98
CA THR A 281 -19.56 -21.18 -0.92
C THR A 281 -21.06 -21.45 -1.00
N PHE A 282 -21.45 -22.73 -1.08
CA PHE A 282 -22.86 -23.09 -1.04
C PHE A 282 -23.35 -23.19 0.41
N THR A 283 -24.27 -22.30 0.82
CA THR A 283 -24.87 -22.28 2.16
C THR A 283 -26.14 -23.14 2.26
N THR A 284 -26.72 -23.55 1.12
CA THR A 284 -28.01 -24.26 1.05
C THR A 284 -27.90 -25.67 0.42
N LEU A 285 -26.82 -26.41 0.68
CA LEU A 285 -26.68 -27.79 0.19
C LEU A 285 -27.44 -28.83 1.01
N ARG A 286 -27.96 -28.46 2.18
CA ARG A 286 -28.78 -29.36 2.99
C ARG A 286 -29.96 -29.88 2.17
N ASN A 287 -30.06 -31.20 2.05
CA ASN A 287 -31.05 -31.95 1.26
C ASN A 287 -31.02 -31.68 -0.26
N ALA A 288 -30.04 -30.93 -0.76
CA ALA A 288 -29.91 -30.67 -2.20
C ALA A 288 -29.48 -31.96 -2.92
N PRO A 289 -30.05 -32.27 -4.11
CA PRO A 289 -29.64 -33.44 -4.88
C PRO A 289 -28.23 -33.26 -5.44
N ALA A 290 -27.34 -34.21 -5.18
CA ALA A 290 -26.01 -34.25 -5.77
C ALA A 290 -25.76 -35.63 -6.39
N VAL A 291 -25.15 -35.66 -7.58
CA VAL A 291 -24.86 -36.90 -8.29
C VAL A 291 -23.36 -37.16 -8.28
N VAL A 292 -22.96 -38.38 -7.96
CA VAL A 292 -21.57 -38.84 -8.05
C VAL A 292 -21.54 -40.05 -8.98
N VAL A 293 -20.78 -39.96 -10.07
CA VAL A 293 -20.65 -41.05 -11.05
C VAL A 293 -19.25 -41.65 -10.93
N GLY A 294 -19.19 -42.95 -10.64
CA GLY A 294 -17.97 -43.68 -10.30
C GLY A 294 -17.99 -44.17 -8.85
N GLY A 295 -17.31 -45.29 -8.59
CA GLY A 295 -17.35 -45.98 -7.28
C GLY A 295 -15.98 -46.22 -6.65
N GLY A 296 -14.93 -45.56 -7.15
CA GLY A 296 -13.57 -45.68 -6.64
C GLY A 296 -13.23 -44.69 -5.50
N PRO A 297 -11.96 -44.65 -5.06
CA PRO A 297 -11.52 -43.79 -3.95
C PRO A 297 -11.75 -42.29 -4.16
N VAL A 298 -11.73 -41.83 -5.42
CA VAL A 298 -12.04 -40.42 -5.74
C VAL A 298 -13.50 -40.12 -5.44
N ALA A 299 -14.42 -40.98 -5.89
CA ALA A 299 -15.85 -40.85 -5.63
C ALA A 299 -16.17 -40.91 -4.13
N GLU A 300 -15.48 -41.79 -3.38
CA GLU A 300 -15.57 -41.87 -1.92
C GLU A 300 -15.26 -40.52 -1.26
N ARG A 301 -14.13 -39.89 -1.62
CA ARG A 301 -13.73 -38.59 -1.07
C ARG A 301 -14.75 -37.49 -1.38
N LYS A 302 -15.33 -37.46 -2.59
CA LYS A 302 -16.36 -36.48 -2.98
C LYS A 302 -17.68 -36.74 -2.23
N THR A 303 -18.08 -38.01 -2.12
CA THR A 303 -19.29 -38.43 -1.39
C THR A 303 -19.22 -38.00 0.07
N ARG A 304 -18.11 -38.25 0.76
CA ARG A 304 -17.91 -37.81 2.15
C ARG A 304 -18.04 -36.30 2.31
N GLY A 305 -17.50 -35.52 1.38
CA GLY A 305 -17.62 -34.06 1.40
C GLY A 305 -19.07 -33.58 1.23
N LEU A 306 -19.83 -34.22 0.34
CA LEU A 306 -21.25 -33.93 0.11
C LEU A 306 -22.12 -34.31 1.32
N LEU A 307 -21.91 -35.49 1.91
CA LEU A 307 -22.64 -35.95 3.10
C LEU A 307 -22.37 -35.03 4.30
N ALA A 308 -21.12 -34.61 4.51
CA ALA A 308 -20.77 -33.65 5.56
C ALA A 308 -21.43 -32.26 5.35
N ALA A 309 -21.77 -31.91 4.11
CA ALA A 309 -22.54 -30.70 3.77
C ALA A 309 -24.07 -30.92 3.83
N GLY A 310 -24.51 -32.14 4.14
CA GLY A 310 -25.92 -32.53 4.24
C GLY A 310 -26.63 -32.72 2.90
N ALA A 311 -25.90 -32.91 1.80
CA ALA A 311 -26.50 -33.14 0.48
C ALA A 311 -27.10 -34.56 0.37
N ARG A 312 -28.15 -34.70 -0.45
CA ARG A 312 -28.72 -36.01 -0.80
C ARG A 312 -27.94 -36.58 -1.98
N VAL A 313 -27.13 -37.59 -1.73
CA VAL A 313 -26.20 -38.14 -2.74
C VAL A 313 -26.82 -39.33 -3.47
N ARG A 314 -26.83 -39.25 -4.80
CA ARG A 314 -27.07 -40.39 -5.70
C ARG A 314 -25.75 -40.83 -6.33
N LEU A 315 -25.35 -42.07 -6.06
CA LEU A 315 -24.12 -42.67 -6.55
C LEU A 315 -24.42 -43.63 -7.70
N ILE A 316 -23.78 -43.44 -8.85
CA ILE A 316 -23.99 -44.26 -10.06
C ILE A 316 -22.69 -44.95 -10.41
N ALA A 317 -22.63 -46.26 -10.18
CA ALA A 317 -21.46 -47.07 -10.49
C ALA A 317 -21.81 -48.57 -10.52
N PRO A 318 -21.19 -49.36 -11.43
CA PRO A 318 -21.37 -50.82 -11.45
C PRO A 318 -20.68 -51.51 -10.25
N GLN A 319 -19.59 -50.93 -9.75
CA GLN A 319 -18.81 -51.43 -8.62
C GLN A 319 -18.47 -50.27 -7.69
N ILE A 320 -18.36 -50.54 -6.39
CA ILE A 320 -18.14 -49.54 -5.34
C ILE A 320 -17.11 -50.04 -4.31
N THR A 321 -16.42 -49.11 -3.64
CA THR A 321 -15.55 -49.45 -2.50
C THR A 321 -16.34 -49.94 -1.29
N SER A 322 -15.65 -50.62 -0.36
CA SER A 322 -16.24 -51.06 0.92
C SER A 322 -16.71 -49.88 1.78
N VAL A 323 -16.05 -48.71 1.68
CA VAL A 323 -16.45 -47.50 2.40
C VAL A 323 -17.76 -46.94 1.85
N LEU A 324 -17.90 -46.84 0.52
CA LEU A 324 -19.16 -46.43 -0.12
C LEU A 324 -20.30 -47.39 0.22
N ARG A 325 -20.02 -48.70 0.28
CA ARG A 325 -21.02 -49.71 0.66
C ARG A 325 -21.60 -49.45 2.06
N LYS A 326 -20.78 -49.08 3.05
CA LYS A 326 -21.26 -48.76 4.40
C LYS A 326 -22.25 -47.58 4.41
N HIS A 327 -21.97 -46.53 3.63
CA HIS A 327 -22.87 -45.38 3.52
C HIS A 327 -24.21 -45.74 2.85
N ILE A 328 -24.21 -46.69 1.92
CA ILE A 328 -25.42 -47.17 1.26
C ILE A 328 -26.25 -48.05 2.21
N GLU A 329 -25.60 -48.96 2.94
CA GLU A 329 -26.25 -49.80 3.97
C GLU A 329 -26.84 -48.96 5.12
N ALA A 330 -26.21 -47.84 5.45
CA ALA A 330 -26.71 -46.85 6.39
C ALA A 330 -27.86 -45.98 5.84
N GLY A 331 -28.23 -46.11 4.56
CA GLY A 331 -29.28 -45.34 3.91
C GLY A 331 -28.91 -43.88 3.61
N GLU A 332 -27.63 -43.52 3.69
CA GLU A 332 -27.15 -42.15 3.48
C GLU A 332 -26.95 -41.82 1.99
N VAL A 333 -26.78 -42.83 1.14
CA VAL A 333 -26.49 -42.71 -0.29
C VAL A 333 -27.43 -43.60 -1.10
N GLU A 334 -28.09 -43.03 -2.10
CA GLU A 334 -28.88 -43.79 -3.08
C GLU A 334 -27.93 -44.39 -4.12
N TRP A 335 -27.79 -45.72 -4.16
CA TRP A 335 -26.91 -46.39 -5.12
C TRP A 335 -27.69 -46.93 -6.33
N VAL A 336 -27.21 -46.56 -7.51
CA VAL A 336 -27.66 -47.08 -8.80
C VAL A 336 -26.55 -47.99 -9.34
N ALA A 337 -26.72 -49.30 -9.14
CA ALA A 337 -25.74 -50.34 -9.44
C ALA A 337 -25.61 -50.66 -10.93
N ARG A 338 -25.19 -49.68 -11.73
CA ARG A 338 -24.95 -49.83 -13.18
C ARG A 338 -24.01 -48.75 -13.72
N PRO A 339 -23.52 -48.88 -14.96
CA PRO A 339 -22.85 -47.81 -15.66
C PRO A 339 -23.75 -46.57 -15.88
N TYR A 340 -23.10 -45.44 -16.12
CA TYR A 340 -23.73 -44.17 -16.47
C TYR A 340 -24.61 -44.28 -17.72
N ARG A 341 -25.73 -43.54 -17.73
CA ARG A 341 -26.60 -43.34 -18.88
C ARG A 341 -26.94 -41.87 -19.02
N ALA A 342 -27.17 -41.41 -20.25
CA ALA A 342 -27.66 -40.07 -20.49
C ALA A 342 -28.98 -39.84 -19.75
N GLY A 343 -29.13 -38.70 -19.10
CA GLY A 343 -30.23 -38.30 -18.24
C GLY A 343 -29.95 -38.46 -16.74
N ASP A 344 -28.92 -39.20 -16.35
CA ASP A 344 -28.66 -39.56 -14.95
C ASP A 344 -28.30 -38.38 -14.04
N VAL A 345 -27.74 -37.31 -14.62
CA VAL A 345 -27.37 -36.10 -13.89
C VAL A 345 -28.53 -35.11 -13.76
N MET A 346 -29.64 -35.33 -14.47
CA MET A 346 -30.73 -34.36 -14.55
C MET A 346 -31.37 -34.10 -13.18
N GLY A 347 -31.59 -32.81 -12.90
CA GLY A 347 -32.15 -32.34 -11.62
C GLY A 347 -31.14 -32.29 -10.47
N ALA A 348 -29.87 -32.64 -10.69
CA ALA A 348 -28.81 -32.45 -9.70
C ALA A 348 -28.47 -30.97 -9.54
N ARG A 349 -28.20 -30.55 -8.29
CA ARG A 349 -27.63 -29.24 -7.97
C ARG A 349 -26.16 -29.14 -8.36
N LEU A 350 -25.44 -30.26 -8.27
CA LEU A 350 -24.07 -30.42 -8.75
C LEU A 350 -23.77 -31.90 -9.01
N ALA A 351 -22.76 -32.14 -9.83
CA ALA A 351 -22.31 -33.48 -10.19
C ALA A 351 -20.79 -33.66 -10.00
N PHE A 352 -20.37 -34.91 -9.76
CA PHE A 352 -18.98 -35.34 -9.82
C PHE A 352 -18.82 -36.48 -10.82
N ALA A 353 -17.93 -36.31 -11.80
CA ALA A 353 -17.54 -37.36 -12.72
C ALA A 353 -16.19 -37.95 -12.27
N ALA A 354 -16.21 -39.16 -11.74
CA ALA A 354 -15.07 -39.82 -11.10
C ALA A 354 -14.98 -41.30 -11.48
N THR A 355 -15.26 -41.61 -12.75
CA THR A 355 -15.07 -42.96 -13.30
C THR A 355 -13.63 -43.15 -13.78
N ASN A 356 -13.23 -44.40 -13.99
CA ASN A 356 -11.95 -44.73 -14.62
C ASN A 356 -12.00 -44.64 -16.17
N ASP A 357 -13.14 -44.26 -16.74
CA ASP A 357 -13.35 -44.14 -18.17
C ASP A 357 -13.44 -42.65 -18.55
N ARG A 358 -12.41 -42.18 -19.27
CA ARG A 358 -12.32 -40.79 -19.72
C ARG A 358 -13.46 -40.40 -20.66
N ALA A 359 -13.90 -41.32 -21.52
CA ALA A 359 -14.98 -41.04 -22.47
C ALA A 359 -16.32 -40.85 -21.74
N VAL A 360 -16.55 -41.65 -20.68
CA VAL A 360 -17.71 -41.48 -19.80
C VAL A 360 -17.63 -40.17 -19.02
N ASN A 361 -16.48 -39.82 -18.44
CA ASN A 361 -16.28 -38.54 -17.74
C ASN A 361 -16.57 -37.34 -18.64
N ALA A 362 -16.06 -37.34 -19.88
CA ALA A 362 -16.31 -36.30 -20.86
C ALA A 362 -17.77 -36.23 -21.33
N ALA A 363 -18.45 -37.38 -21.43
CA ALA A 363 -19.89 -37.43 -21.74
C ALA A 363 -20.72 -36.78 -20.62
N ILE A 364 -20.43 -37.10 -19.36
CA ILE A 364 -21.07 -36.48 -18.18
C ILE A 364 -20.83 -34.97 -18.18
N ALA A 365 -19.59 -34.54 -18.45
CA ALA A 365 -19.23 -33.12 -18.46
C ALA A 365 -20.01 -32.34 -19.53
N ARG A 366 -20.13 -32.89 -20.75
CA ARG A 366 -20.93 -32.30 -21.82
C ARG A 366 -22.41 -32.20 -21.44
N GLU A 367 -22.97 -33.24 -20.86
CA GLU A 367 -24.38 -33.27 -20.46
C GLU A 367 -24.67 -32.27 -19.34
N CYS A 368 -23.84 -32.24 -18.30
CA CYS A 368 -23.94 -31.27 -17.22
C CYS A 368 -23.86 -29.82 -17.74
N ARG A 369 -22.94 -29.54 -18.67
CA ARG A 369 -22.80 -28.22 -19.31
C ARG A 369 -24.06 -27.85 -20.09
N ALA A 370 -24.63 -28.78 -20.84
CA ALA A 370 -25.88 -28.56 -21.59
C ALA A 370 -27.08 -28.28 -20.66
N ALA A 371 -27.11 -28.92 -19.49
CA ALA A 371 -28.18 -28.77 -18.50
C ALA A 371 -27.97 -27.62 -17.49
N GLY A 372 -26.85 -26.89 -17.56
CA GLY A 372 -26.51 -25.85 -16.58
C GLY A 372 -26.17 -26.38 -15.19
N ILE A 373 -25.74 -27.64 -15.09
CA ILE A 373 -25.39 -28.30 -13.83
C ILE A 373 -23.87 -28.17 -13.61
N PRO A 374 -23.40 -27.57 -12.50
CA PRO A 374 -21.99 -27.51 -12.19
C PRO A 374 -21.41 -28.93 -11.97
N VAL A 375 -20.33 -29.25 -12.68
CA VAL A 375 -19.66 -30.55 -12.60
C VAL A 375 -18.19 -30.42 -12.23
N ASN A 376 -17.67 -31.34 -11.42
CA ASN A 376 -16.23 -31.50 -11.18
C ASN A 376 -15.78 -32.87 -11.69
N VAL A 377 -14.78 -32.87 -12.56
CA VAL A 377 -14.27 -34.05 -13.25
C VAL A 377 -12.91 -34.44 -12.67
N ALA A 378 -12.74 -35.70 -12.31
CA ALA A 378 -11.58 -36.17 -11.55
C ALA A 378 -10.24 -36.11 -12.30
N ASP A 379 -10.27 -36.23 -13.63
CA ASP A 379 -9.10 -36.37 -14.50
C ASP A 379 -8.87 -35.16 -15.44
N SER A 380 -9.67 -34.10 -15.31
CA SER A 380 -9.62 -32.96 -16.22
C SER A 380 -10.10 -31.67 -15.57
N SER A 381 -9.16 -30.76 -15.28
CA SER A 381 -9.46 -29.41 -14.77
C SER A 381 -10.23 -28.58 -15.80
N ALA A 382 -9.87 -28.66 -17.08
CA ALA A 382 -10.52 -27.95 -18.19
C ALA A 382 -12.02 -28.28 -18.36
N GLU A 383 -12.48 -29.41 -17.82
CA GLU A 383 -13.89 -29.82 -17.84
C GLU A 383 -14.62 -29.52 -16.53
N CYS A 384 -13.94 -29.02 -15.52
CA CYS A 384 -14.54 -28.65 -14.24
C CYS A 384 -15.21 -27.27 -14.33
N ALA A 385 -16.45 -27.19 -13.85
CA ALA A 385 -17.13 -25.91 -13.57
C ALA A 385 -16.72 -25.33 -12.21
N PHE A 386 -16.17 -26.16 -11.31
CA PHE A 386 -15.67 -25.74 -10.00
C PHE A 386 -14.53 -26.65 -9.53
N THR A 387 -13.67 -26.13 -8.66
CA THR A 387 -12.62 -26.88 -7.98
C THR A 387 -12.92 -26.96 -6.48
N LEU A 388 -12.43 -28.01 -5.81
CA LEU A 388 -12.57 -28.14 -4.36
C LEU A 388 -11.29 -27.67 -3.66
N PRO A 389 -11.36 -26.68 -2.76
CA PRO A 389 -10.19 -26.23 -2.00
C PRO A 389 -9.76 -27.27 -0.95
N ALA A 390 -8.57 -27.07 -0.39
CA ALA A 390 -8.18 -27.74 0.84
C ALA A 390 -9.01 -27.16 1.99
N VAL A 391 -9.87 -28.00 2.58
CA VAL A 391 -10.79 -27.57 3.65
C VAL A 391 -10.39 -28.18 5.00
N ALA A 392 -10.46 -27.37 6.05
CA ALA A 392 -10.42 -27.80 7.44
C ALA A 392 -11.51 -27.12 8.26
N ARG A 393 -11.88 -27.73 9.38
CA ARG A 393 -12.86 -27.19 10.33
C ARG A 393 -12.32 -27.32 11.75
N ARG A 394 -12.42 -26.24 12.52
CA ARG A 394 -12.02 -26.18 13.93
C ARG A 394 -12.90 -25.14 14.63
N ASP A 395 -13.48 -25.49 15.77
CA ASP A 395 -14.20 -24.55 16.67
C ASP A 395 -15.26 -23.66 15.98
N GLY A 396 -15.99 -24.22 15.00
CA GLY A 396 -17.02 -23.50 14.24
C GLY A 396 -16.52 -22.70 13.02
N LEU A 397 -15.20 -22.56 12.86
CA LEU A 397 -14.56 -21.94 11.69
C LEU A 397 -14.40 -22.96 10.55
N THR A 398 -14.71 -22.55 9.32
CA THR A 398 -14.34 -23.30 8.10
C THR A 398 -13.22 -22.57 7.38
N ILE A 399 -12.06 -23.23 7.27
CA ILE A 399 -10.90 -22.72 6.55
C ILE A 399 -10.84 -23.43 5.19
N ALA A 400 -10.94 -22.66 4.11
CA ALA A 400 -10.83 -23.17 2.75
C ALA A 400 -9.69 -22.46 2.02
N VAL A 401 -8.66 -23.21 1.62
CA VAL A 401 -7.49 -22.68 0.90
C VAL A 401 -7.51 -23.24 -0.51
N SER A 402 -7.52 -22.33 -1.50
CA SER A 402 -7.40 -22.66 -2.91
C SER A 402 -6.17 -21.99 -3.50
N THR A 403 -5.44 -22.70 -4.34
CA THR A 403 -4.45 -22.13 -5.26
C THR A 403 -5.09 -22.19 -6.64
N ALA A 404 -5.17 -21.08 -7.38
CA ALA A 404 -5.78 -21.00 -8.71
C ALA A 404 -5.08 -21.97 -9.70
N GLU A 405 -5.51 -23.24 -9.64
CA GLU A 405 -5.07 -24.44 -10.37
C GLU A 405 -3.62 -24.94 -10.22
N HIS A 406 -2.78 -24.34 -9.37
CA HIS A 406 -1.32 -24.63 -9.48
C HIS A 406 -0.62 -25.42 -8.36
N ASP A 407 -1.20 -25.73 -7.20
CA ASP A 407 -0.51 -26.59 -6.21
C ASP A 407 -1.45 -27.08 -5.07
N PRO A 408 -2.16 -28.22 -5.24
CA PRO A 408 -3.00 -28.79 -4.18
C PRO A 408 -2.25 -29.12 -2.89
N SER A 409 -0.96 -29.48 -3.00
CA SER A 409 -0.11 -29.80 -1.85
C SER A 409 0.22 -28.54 -1.04
N ARG A 410 0.48 -27.41 -1.71
CA ARG A 410 0.63 -26.11 -1.05
C ARG A 410 -0.67 -25.65 -0.39
N ALA A 411 -1.81 -25.82 -1.06
CA ALA A 411 -3.11 -25.50 -0.45
C ALA A 411 -3.31 -26.28 0.87
N ALA A 412 -2.97 -27.58 0.88
CA ALA A 412 -3.00 -28.40 2.09
C ALA A 412 -2.02 -27.91 3.17
N ARG A 413 -0.74 -27.67 2.83
CA ARG A 413 0.26 -27.15 3.78
C ARG A 413 -0.15 -25.82 4.42
N VAL A 414 -0.67 -24.89 3.63
CA VAL A 414 -1.13 -23.58 4.12
C VAL A 414 -2.31 -23.75 5.06
N ARG A 415 -3.31 -24.56 4.67
CA ARG A 415 -4.45 -24.90 5.54
C ARG A 415 -3.98 -25.51 6.87
N ASP A 416 -3.06 -26.47 6.82
CA ASP A 416 -2.58 -27.18 8.02
C ASP A 416 -1.79 -26.24 8.95
N ARG A 417 -1.03 -25.30 8.38
CA ARG A 417 -0.38 -24.24 9.16
C ARG A 417 -1.38 -23.30 9.82
N LEU A 418 -2.46 -22.94 9.12
CA LEU A 418 -3.53 -22.12 9.70
C LEU A 418 -4.17 -22.82 10.90
N LEU A 419 -4.37 -24.14 10.83
CA LEU A 419 -4.91 -24.91 11.96
C LEU A 419 -4.03 -24.92 13.22
N GLN A 420 -2.73 -24.64 13.09
CA GLN A 420 -1.78 -24.61 14.22
C GLN A 420 -1.75 -23.26 14.94
N LEU A 421 -2.49 -22.25 14.48
CA LEU A 421 -2.58 -20.97 15.17
C LEU A 421 -3.43 -21.14 16.44
N ASP A 422 -2.88 -20.72 17.58
CA ASP A 422 -3.52 -20.86 18.89
C ASP A 422 -4.71 -19.89 19.08
N ASP A 423 -4.70 -18.76 18.37
CA ASP A 423 -5.69 -17.66 18.47
C ASP A 423 -6.80 -17.73 17.40
N LEU A 424 -7.29 -18.92 17.04
CA LEU A 424 -8.43 -19.07 16.10
C LEU A 424 -9.80 -19.16 16.80
N GLY A 425 -9.83 -19.02 18.12
CA GLY A 425 -11.03 -19.11 18.98
C GLY A 425 -11.52 -17.77 19.49
#